data_AF-A0A1C3E8A8-F1
#
_entry.id   AF-A0A1C3E8A8-F1
#
_cell.length_a   1.000
_cell.length_b   1.000
_cell.length_c   1.000
_cell.angle_alpha   90.00
_cell.angle_beta   90.00
_cell.angle_gamma   90.00
#
_symmetry.space_group_name_H-M   'P 1'
#
loop_
_entity.id
_entity.type
_entity.pdbx_description
1 polymer ?
#
loop_
_entity_poly.entity_id
_entity_poly.type
_entity_poly.pdbx_seq_one_letter_code
_entity_poly.pdbx_strand_id
1 'polypeptide(L)'
;MKSLEAVDVRAILSGKNSLSADDLVQLRRAIAGDQVASTRVELEALIREVEAGKEDIGPASRAGIGAWLLGQHAIADKILSRLTTDPVALYAHGHVLQALDQFEAAAEKFAAAAKAGFDPVECTLKRAGAIRLAGQLDEAEKAVRQSGTEGARRAEYSYQMGCILSDRGDTYGAIEYFERAVDMDPHHSQALFRLAEQNALYGNDTEAIRLYEQALSRPPYHLSAMLNLGLLYEDRGNYAAAAFCFRRILAFDPNHVRARMYMKDIEATQEMYYDDDMARNEARMAQLLSRPVTDFELSVRSRNCLASMDIHTLGDLTRVSESDLLQGKNFGETSLVEIRDLMQQHGLKVGQNLQPSKARDATWAGMPASAFAPIGNDLSPQEQALHSRPVSDLNLSVRARKCMARLQIGTLGELVQKSADELLATKNFGVTSLNEIRAQLTEHNLKLRND
;
A
#
# COMPACT_ATOMS: atom_id res chain seq x y z
N MET A 1 0.08 -18.29 3.17
CA MET A 1 -1.36 -17.94 3.26
C MET A 1 -2.09 -18.74 2.17
N LYS A 2 -3.17 -19.46 2.46
CA LYS A 2 -3.92 -20.21 1.42
C LYS A 2 -4.36 -19.23 0.33
N SER A 3 -4.14 -19.55 -0.95
CA SER A 3 -4.73 -18.76 -2.04
C SER A 3 -6.24 -18.84 -1.88
N LEU A 4 -6.86 -17.72 -1.54
CA LEU A 4 -8.31 -17.64 -1.48
C LEU A 4 -8.86 -17.97 -2.87
N GLU A 5 -9.86 -18.84 -2.96
CA GLU A 5 -10.45 -19.30 -4.22
C GLU A 5 -10.88 -18.12 -5.11
N ALA A 6 -10.70 -18.27 -6.42
CA ALA A 6 -11.11 -17.27 -7.40
C ALA A 6 -12.62 -17.06 -7.35
N VAL A 7 -13.07 -15.81 -7.42
CA VAL A 7 -14.48 -15.44 -7.39
C VAL A 7 -15.10 -15.73 -8.75
N ASP A 8 -16.21 -16.45 -8.80
CA ASP A 8 -16.97 -16.67 -10.03
C ASP A 8 -17.88 -15.46 -10.31
N VAL A 9 -17.26 -14.40 -10.85
CA VAL A 9 -17.93 -13.12 -11.15
C VAL A 9 -19.10 -13.32 -12.11
N ARG A 10 -18.96 -14.17 -13.13
CA ARG A 10 -20.03 -14.44 -14.10
C ARG A 10 -21.25 -15.09 -13.44
N ALA A 11 -21.03 -16.06 -12.55
CA ALA A 11 -22.13 -16.66 -11.81
C ALA A 11 -22.87 -15.61 -10.98
N ILE A 12 -22.14 -14.73 -10.28
CA ILE A 12 -22.74 -13.65 -9.50
C ILE A 12 -23.54 -12.71 -10.42
N LEU A 13 -22.98 -12.31 -11.56
CA LEU A 13 -23.60 -11.35 -12.47
C LEU A 13 -24.75 -11.91 -13.33
N SER A 14 -24.86 -13.23 -13.49
CA SER A 14 -25.92 -13.86 -14.31
C SER A 14 -27.19 -14.21 -13.53
N GLY A 15 -27.20 -14.01 -12.20
CA GLY A 15 -28.33 -14.35 -11.35
C GLY A 15 -29.60 -13.51 -11.63
N LYS A 16 -30.77 -14.14 -11.48
CA LYS A 16 -32.08 -13.49 -11.70
C LYS A 16 -32.63 -12.72 -10.49
N ASN A 17 -32.21 -13.11 -9.29
CA ASN A 17 -32.66 -12.49 -8.03
C ASN A 17 -31.71 -11.36 -7.62
N SER A 18 -32.14 -10.47 -6.71
CA SER A 18 -31.27 -9.47 -6.08
C SER A 18 -29.96 -10.06 -5.56
N LEU A 19 -28.89 -9.26 -5.61
CA LEU A 19 -27.60 -9.62 -5.02
C LEU A 19 -27.77 -9.92 -3.52
N SER A 20 -27.07 -10.91 -2.99
CA SER A 20 -26.92 -11.08 -1.55
C SER A 20 -25.80 -10.19 -0.99
N ALA A 21 -25.75 -10.05 0.34
CA ALA A 21 -24.64 -9.35 1.00
C ALA A 21 -23.30 -10.08 0.79
N ASP A 22 -23.30 -11.40 0.71
CA ASP A 22 -22.10 -12.20 0.43
C ASP A 22 -21.61 -11.97 -1.01
N ASP A 23 -22.52 -11.97 -1.98
CA ASP A 23 -22.19 -11.65 -3.38
C ASP A 23 -21.53 -10.27 -3.49
N LEU A 24 -21.99 -9.28 -2.72
CA LEU A 24 -21.38 -7.94 -2.69
C LEU A 24 -19.95 -7.99 -2.13
N VAL A 25 -19.70 -8.76 -1.08
CA VAL A 25 -18.36 -8.98 -0.51
C VAL A 25 -17.46 -9.65 -1.54
N GLN A 26 -17.96 -10.66 -2.26
CA GLN A 26 -17.22 -11.36 -3.30
C GLN A 26 -16.89 -10.43 -4.49
N LEU A 27 -17.84 -9.62 -4.97
CA LEU A 27 -17.59 -8.64 -6.03
C LEU A 27 -16.56 -7.58 -5.61
N ARG A 28 -16.67 -7.06 -4.38
CA ARG A 28 -15.66 -6.14 -3.81
C ARG A 28 -14.29 -6.78 -3.82
N ARG A 29 -14.19 -8.05 -3.41
CA ARG A 29 -12.93 -8.81 -3.44
C ARG A 29 -12.40 -9.04 -4.86
N ALA A 30 -13.27 -9.28 -5.83
CA ALA A 30 -12.87 -9.50 -7.22
C ALA A 30 -12.30 -8.23 -7.87
N ILE A 31 -12.94 -7.08 -7.66
CA ILE A 31 -12.46 -5.76 -8.13
C ILE A 31 -11.20 -5.31 -7.36
N ALA A 32 -11.01 -5.84 -6.16
CA ALA A 32 -9.88 -5.55 -5.30
C ALA A 32 -8.61 -6.37 -5.55
N GLY A 33 -8.74 -7.51 -6.23
CA GLY A 33 -7.69 -8.52 -6.31
C GLY A 33 -7.19 -8.78 -7.73
N ASP A 34 -6.67 -9.98 -7.93
CA ASP A 34 -6.11 -10.44 -9.21
C ASP A 34 -7.13 -10.43 -10.36
N GLN A 35 -8.42 -10.38 -10.07
CA GLN A 35 -9.50 -10.41 -11.05
C GLN A 35 -9.99 -9.01 -11.46
N VAL A 36 -9.33 -7.92 -11.04
CA VAL A 36 -9.81 -6.55 -11.29
C VAL A 36 -10.10 -6.27 -12.77
N ALA A 37 -9.18 -6.66 -13.67
CA ALA A 37 -9.32 -6.38 -15.10
C ALA A 37 -10.50 -7.15 -15.72
N SER A 38 -10.61 -8.45 -15.43
CA SER A 38 -11.71 -9.27 -15.95
C SER A 38 -13.05 -8.85 -15.35
N THR A 39 -13.09 -8.56 -14.05
CA THR A 39 -14.31 -8.15 -13.34
C THR A 39 -14.82 -6.81 -13.88
N ARG A 40 -13.91 -5.86 -14.14
CA ARG A 40 -14.26 -4.56 -14.72
C ARG A 40 -14.90 -4.72 -16.10
N VAL A 41 -14.32 -5.55 -16.97
CA VAL A 41 -14.88 -5.80 -18.32
C VAL A 41 -16.29 -6.39 -18.24
N GLU A 42 -16.52 -7.33 -17.33
CA GLU A 42 -17.84 -7.96 -17.15
C GLU A 42 -18.89 -7.00 -16.59
N LEU A 43 -18.51 -6.17 -15.61
CA LEU A 43 -19.38 -5.13 -15.08
C LEU A 43 -19.70 -4.04 -16.12
N GLU A 44 -18.71 -3.57 -16.87
CA GLU A 44 -18.91 -2.58 -17.94
C GLU A 44 -19.76 -3.13 -19.10
N ALA A 45 -19.70 -4.43 -19.38
CA ALA A 45 -20.60 -5.08 -20.34
C ALA A 45 -22.04 -5.06 -19.81
N LEU A 46 -22.26 -5.53 -18.58
CA LEU A 46 -23.58 -5.56 -17.97
C LEU A 46 -24.19 -4.15 -17.87
N ILE A 47 -23.44 -3.15 -17.41
CA ILE A 47 -23.90 -1.75 -17.33
C ILE A 47 -24.41 -1.26 -18.69
N ARG A 48 -23.66 -1.54 -19.77
CA ARG A 48 -24.06 -1.14 -21.13
C ARG A 48 -25.33 -1.82 -21.60
N GLU A 49 -25.53 -3.09 -21.27
CA GLU A 49 -26.77 -3.82 -21.56
C GLU A 49 -27.97 -3.15 -20.86
N VAL A 50 -27.83 -2.84 -19.57
CA VAL A 50 -28.91 -2.24 -18.76
C VAL A 50 -29.26 -0.84 -19.23
N GLU A 51 -28.27 -0.06 -19.64
CA GLU A 51 -28.50 1.27 -20.22
C GLU A 51 -29.20 1.22 -21.57
N ALA A 52 -29.11 0.12 -22.33
CA ALA A 52 -29.75 -0.05 -23.64
C ALA A 52 -31.26 -0.36 -23.57
N GLY A 53 -31.78 -0.86 -22.45
CA GLY A 53 -33.20 -0.75 -22.09
C GLY A 53 -33.98 -2.05 -21.78
N LYS A 54 -34.83 -1.95 -20.74
CA LYS A 54 -35.79 -2.92 -20.16
C LYS A 54 -35.22 -4.26 -19.73
N GLU A 55 -34.71 -4.27 -18.50
CA GLU A 55 -34.29 -5.48 -17.82
C GLU A 55 -35.01 -5.68 -16.49
N ASP A 56 -35.01 -6.93 -16.02
CA ASP A 56 -35.54 -7.32 -14.72
C ASP A 56 -34.73 -6.70 -13.56
N ILE A 57 -35.29 -6.77 -12.35
CA ILE A 57 -34.69 -6.22 -11.12
C ILE A 57 -33.27 -6.78 -10.88
N GLY A 58 -33.03 -8.07 -11.19
CA GLY A 58 -31.75 -8.74 -10.95
C GLY A 58 -30.57 -8.13 -11.73
N PRO A 59 -30.63 -8.08 -13.08
CA PRO A 59 -29.62 -7.42 -13.90
C PRO A 59 -29.43 -5.93 -13.56
N ALA A 60 -30.53 -5.19 -13.37
CA ALA A 60 -30.45 -3.77 -13.00
C ALA A 60 -29.76 -3.55 -11.64
N SER A 61 -30.05 -4.38 -10.63
CA SER A 61 -29.41 -4.32 -9.31
C SER A 61 -27.91 -4.55 -9.41
N ARG A 62 -27.49 -5.60 -10.14
CA ARG A 62 -26.08 -5.93 -10.40
C ARG A 62 -25.35 -4.82 -11.13
N ALA A 63 -25.98 -4.26 -12.16
CA ALA A 63 -25.40 -3.19 -12.95
C ALA A 63 -25.24 -1.91 -12.14
N GLY A 64 -26.25 -1.54 -11.35
CA GLY A 64 -26.17 -0.37 -10.47
C GLY A 64 -25.09 -0.53 -9.40
N ILE A 65 -25.00 -1.71 -8.78
CA ILE A 65 -23.94 -2.04 -7.81
C ILE A 65 -22.57 -2.06 -8.51
N GLY A 66 -22.49 -2.62 -9.72
CA GLY A 66 -21.30 -2.62 -10.55
C GLY A 66 -20.79 -1.22 -10.86
N ALA A 67 -21.68 -0.35 -11.32
CA ALA A 67 -21.37 1.06 -11.59
C ALA A 67 -20.88 1.77 -10.32
N TRP A 68 -21.50 1.50 -9.16
CA TRP A 68 -21.01 2.01 -7.88
C TRP A 68 -19.59 1.54 -7.56
N LEU A 69 -19.31 0.23 -7.68
CA LEU A 69 -18.00 -0.33 -7.39
C LEU A 69 -16.90 0.16 -8.35
N LEU A 70 -17.27 0.55 -9.57
CA LEU A 70 -16.37 1.17 -10.56
C LEU A 70 -16.22 2.69 -10.38
N GLY A 71 -16.89 3.29 -9.39
CA GLY A 71 -16.86 4.75 -9.14
C GLY A 71 -17.70 5.57 -10.13
N GLN A 72 -18.55 4.92 -10.95
CA GLN A 72 -19.42 5.58 -11.92
C GLN A 72 -20.72 6.05 -11.24
N HIS A 73 -20.58 6.96 -10.27
CA HIS A 73 -21.67 7.35 -9.36
C HIS A 73 -22.92 7.90 -10.06
N ALA A 74 -22.77 8.68 -11.14
CA ALA A 74 -23.91 9.20 -11.91
C ALA A 74 -24.71 8.10 -12.62
N ILE A 75 -24.03 7.11 -13.19
CA ILE A 75 -24.67 5.95 -13.83
C ILE A 75 -25.34 5.07 -12.77
N ALA A 76 -24.62 4.82 -11.67
CA ALA A 76 -25.14 4.06 -10.53
C ALA A 76 -26.42 4.69 -9.96
N ASP A 77 -26.47 6.01 -9.78
CA ASP A 77 -27.66 6.72 -9.29
C ASP A 77 -28.86 6.56 -10.24
N LYS A 78 -28.65 6.74 -11.54
CA LYS A 78 -29.70 6.57 -12.58
C LYS A 78 -30.31 5.17 -12.58
N ILE A 79 -29.51 4.14 -12.31
CA ILE A 79 -29.97 2.74 -12.27
C ILE A 79 -30.62 2.43 -10.90
N LEU A 80 -29.89 2.68 -9.81
CA LEU A 80 -30.28 2.29 -8.44
C LEU A 80 -31.50 3.08 -7.92
N SER A 81 -31.71 4.32 -8.38
CA SER A 81 -32.89 5.12 -8.00
C SER A 81 -34.24 4.46 -8.34
N ARG A 82 -34.24 3.55 -9.32
CA ARG A 82 -35.43 2.78 -9.75
C ARG A 82 -35.71 1.56 -8.87
N LEU A 83 -34.75 1.15 -8.04
CA LEU A 83 -34.80 -0.07 -7.23
C LEU A 83 -35.15 0.27 -5.79
N THR A 84 -36.44 0.26 -5.46
CA THR A 84 -36.94 0.78 -4.18
C THR A 84 -37.09 -0.27 -3.07
N THR A 85 -36.98 -1.57 -3.39
CA THR A 85 -37.23 -2.67 -2.44
C THR A 85 -36.06 -3.62 -2.26
N ASP A 86 -35.04 -3.53 -3.11
CA ASP A 86 -33.85 -4.40 -3.04
C ASP A 86 -32.92 -3.90 -1.93
N PRO A 87 -32.67 -4.70 -0.87
CA PRO A 87 -31.90 -4.26 0.29
C PRO A 87 -30.45 -3.88 -0.06
N VAL A 88 -29.80 -4.65 -0.94
CA VAL A 88 -28.39 -4.41 -1.32
C VAL A 88 -28.30 -3.23 -2.28
N ALA A 89 -29.25 -3.10 -3.21
CA ALA A 89 -29.31 -1.94 -4.11
C ALA A 89 -29.56 -0.64 -3.34
N LEU A 90 -30.46 -0.65 -2.35
CA LEU A 90 -30.72 0.50 -1.48
C LEU A 90 -29.48 0.89 -0.67
N TYR A 91 -28.77 -0.10 -0.11
CA TYR A 91 -27.53 0.14 0.61
C TYR A 91 -26.45 0.73 -0.31
N ALA A 92 -26.26 0.17 -1.51
CA ALA A 92 -25.35 0.71 -2.51
C ALA A 92 -25.75 2.12 -2.95
N HIS A 93 -27.05 2.40 -3.10
CA HIS A 93 -27.55 3.73 -3.47
C HIS A 93 -27.22 4.76 -2.41
N GLY A 94 -27.32 4.42 -1.12
CA GLY A 94 -26.90 5.28 -0.01
C GLY A 94 -25.44 5.72 -0.14
N HIS A 95 -24.53 4.80 -0.49
CA HIS A 95 -23.12 5.13 -0.73
C HIS A 95 -22.92 6.01 -1.97
N VAL A 96 -23.67 5.75 -3.04
CA VAL A 96 -23.61 6.57 -4.27
C VAL A 96 -24.08 8.00 -4.01
N LEU A 97 -25.19 8.18 -3.31
CA LEU A 97 -25.72 9.49 -2.95
C LEU A 97 -24.76 10.26 -2.05
N GLN A 98 -24.10 9.57 -1.11
CA GLN A 98 -23.06 10.18 -0.29
C GLN A 98 -21.86 10.64 -1.13
N ALA A 99 -21.46 9.89 -2.15
CA ALA A 99 -20.40 10.28 -3.08
C ALA A 99 -20.80 11.42 -4.04
N LEU A 100 -22.10 11.68 -4.19
CA LEU A 100 -22.68 12.79 -4.96
C LEU A 100 -23.05 13.99 -4.05
N ASP A 101 -22.59 13.99 -2.80
CA ASP A 101 -22.88 15.02 -1.78
C ASP A 101 -24.38 15.21 -1.47
N GLN A 102 -25.21 14.20 -1.73
CA GLN A 102 -26.64 14.18 -1.42
C GLN A 102 -26.88 13.45 -0.08
N PHE A 103 -26.44 14.06 1.01
CA PHE A 103 -26.32 13.41 2.31
C PHE A 103 -27.66 13.03 2.96
N GLU A 104 -28.67 13.89 2.89
CA GLU A 104 -30.00 13.61 3.43
C GLU A 104 -30.66 12.44 2.70
N ALA A 105 -30.58 12.44 1.38
CA ALA A 105 -31.09 11.34 0.56
C ALA A 105 -30.32 10.04 0.82
N ALA A 106 -29.00 10.10 1.03
CA ALA A 106 -28.19 8.95 1.43
C ALA A 106 -28.68 8.35 2.77
N ALA A 107 -28.94 9.20 3.76
CA ALA A 107 -29.46 8.79 5.07
C ALA A 107 -30.82 8.07 4.95
N GLU A 108 -31.71 8.55 4.08
CA GLU A 108 -32.98 7.89 3.78
C GLU A 108 -32.80 6.52 3.12
N LYS A 109 -31.86 6.38 2.18
CA LYS A 109 -31.58 5.11 1.52
C LYS A 109 -31.00 4.06 2.47
N PHE A 110 -30.09 4.44 3.37
CA PHE A 110 -29.60 3.54 4.41
C PHE A 110 -30.73 3.10 5.36
N ALA A 111 -31.63 4.00 5.73
CA ALA A 111 -32.81 3.65 6.52
C ALA A 111 -33.74 2.67 5.79
N ALA A 112 -33.97 2.89 4.49
CA ALA A 112 -34.75 2.00 3.64
C ALA A 112 -34.11 0.62 3.49
N ALA A 113 -32.77 0.56 3.32
CA ALA A 113 -32.02 -0.69 3.25
C ALA A 113 -32.16 -1.52 4.54
N ALA A 114 -32.06 -0.87 5.71
CA ALA A 114 -32.29 -1.51 7.02
C ALA A 114 -33.70 -2.13 7.10
N LYS A 115 -34.72 -1.37 6.70
CA LYS A 115 -36.12 -1.82 6.69
C LYS A 115 -36.36 -2.96 5.70
N ALA A 116 -35.64 -2.97 4.58
CA ALA A 116 -35.69 -4.02 3.57
C ALA A 116 -34.93 -5.30 4.00
N GLY A 117 -34.12 -5.24 5.07
CA GLY A 117 -33.43 -6.38 5.66
C GLY A 117 -31.93 -6.45 5.39
N PHE A 118 -31.32 -5.40 4.83
CA PHE A 118 -29.86 -5.28 4.80
C PHE A 118 -29.37 -4.89 6.19
N ASP A 119 -28.38 -5.61 6.72
CA ASP A 119 -27.80 -5.46 8.07
C ASP A 119 -28.19 -4.13 8.78
N PRO A 120 -29.18 -4.16 9.69
CA PRO A 120 -29.75 -2.95 10.27
C PRO A 120 -28.75 -2.12 11.06
N VAL A 121 -27.75 -2.77 11.66
CA VAL A 121 -26.73 -2.10 12.47
C VAL A 121 -25.75 -1.38 11.56
N GLU A 122 -25.27 -2.06 10.52
CA GLU A 122 -24.42 -1.44 9.48
C GLU A 122 -25.12 -0.25 8.83
N CYS A 123 -26.39 -0.41 8.44
CA CYS A 123 -27.19 0.67 7.87
C CYS A 123 -27.34 1.86 8.81
N THR A 124 -27.54 1.61 10.11
CA THR A 124 -27.65 2.67 11.11
C THR A 124 -26.35 3.46 11.25
N LEU A 125 -25.21 2.77 11.24
CA LEU A 125 -23.90 3.41 11.32
C LEU A 125 -23.57 4.22 10.04
N LYS A 126 -23.85 3.66 8.85
CA LYS A 126 -23.67 4.38 7.58
C LYS A 126 -24.62 5.57 7.44
N ARG A 127 -25.87 5.42 7.90
CA ARG A 127 -26.83 6.52 8.01
C ARG A 127 -26.29 7.64 8.90
N ALA A 128 -25.73 7.31 10.06
CA ALA A 128 -25.16 8.31 10.96
C ALA A 128 -23.99 9.06 10.30
N GLY A 129 -23.16 8.37 9.50
CA GLY A 129 -22.13 9.00 8.69
C GLY A 129 -22.68 10.01 7.68
N ALA A 130 -23.79 9.70 7.01
CA ALA A 130 -24.46 10.63 6.11
C ALA A 130 -25.05 11.84 6.85
N ILE A 131 -25.72 11.64 7.99
CA ILE A 131 -26.26 12.72 8.85
C ILE A 131 -25.12 13.65 9.32
N ARG A 132 -23.97 13.08 9.70
CA ARG A 132 -22.78 13.84 10.07
C ARG A 132 -22.29 14.72 8.91
N LEU A 133 -22.20 14.17 7.70
CA LEU A 133 -21.79 14.92 6.51
C LEU A 133 -22.78 16.04 6.14
N ALA A 134 -24.06 15.90 6.49
CA ALA A 134 -25.06 16.98 6.41
C ALA A 134 -24.89 18.06 7.50
N GLY A 135 -23.90 17.95 8.39
CA GLY A 135 -23.60 18.90 9.47
C GLY A 135 -24.42 18.69 10.75
N GLN A 136 -25.26 17.64 10.81
CA GLN A 136 -26.14 17.37 11.94
C GLN A 136 -25.45 16.47 12.99
N LEU A 137 -24.39 16.99 13.64
CA LEU A 137 -23.51 16.20 14.50
C LEU A 137 -24.21 15.54 15.69
N ASP A 138 -25.16 16.22 16.34
CA ASP A 138 -25.89 15.69 17.49
C ASP A 138 -26.83 14.54 17.11
N GLU A 139 -27.48 14.65 15.94
CA GLU A 139 -28.33 13.59 15.42
C GLU A 139 -27.51 12.39 14.96
N ALA A 140 -26.35 12.63 14.36
CA ALA A 140 -25.41 11.58 13.98
C ALA A 140 -24.94 10.80 15.22
N GLU A 141 -24.51 11.49 16.28
CA GLU A 141 -24.09 10.84 17.53
C GLU A 141 -25.21 10.03 18.14
N LYS A 142 -26.42 10.59 18.19
CA LYS A 142 -27.61 9.87 18.68
C LYS A 142 -27.85 8.60 17.87
N ALA A 143 -27.77 8.67 16.54
CA ALA A 143 -27.95 7.52 15.66
C ALA A 143 -26.86 6.46 15.87
N VAL A 144 -25.59 6.85 16.00
CA VAL A 144 -24.49 5.92 16.34
C VAL A 144 -24.77 5.24 17.67
N ARG A 145 -25.14 5.99 18.72
CA ARG A 145 -25.43 5.42 20.05
C ARG A 145 -26.66 4.50 20.06
N GLN A 146 -27.67 4.76 19.22
CA GLN A 146 -28.87 3.93 19.09
C GLN A 146 -28.58 2.52 18.55
N SER A 147 -27.46 2.31 17.85
CA SER A 147 -27.01 0.98 17.42
C SER A 147 -26.64 0.05 18.59
N GLY A 148 -26.53 0.60 19.81
CA GLY A 148 -26.41 -0.16 21.05
C GLY A 148 -25.13 -0.99 21.14
N THR A 149 -25.22 -2.10 21.86
CA THR A 149 -24.09 -3.02 22.10
C THR A 149 -23.61 -3.72 20.84
N GLU A 150 -24.50 -3.97 19.88
CA GLU A 150 -24.15 -4.63 18.62
C GLU A 150 -23.35 -3.70 17.72
N GLY A 151 -23.74 -2.42 17.62
CA GLY A 151 -22.95 -1.42 16.92
C GLY A 151 -21.59 -1.19 17.58
N ALA A 152 -21.55 -1.07 18.91
CA ALA A 152 -20.30 -0.82 19.66
C ALA A 152 -19.22 -1.91 19.52
N ARG A 153 -19.56 -3.07 18.95
CA ARG A 153 -18.64 -4.19 18.63
C ARG A 153 -18.10 -4.14 17.19
N ARG A 154 -18.45 -3.12 16.41
CA ARG A 154 -18.03 -2.95 15.01
C ARG A 154 -17.06 -1.79 14.88
N ALA A 155 -16.02 -1.98 14.06
CA ALA A 155 -15.05 -0.94 13.75
C ALA A 155 -15.71 0.36 13.26
N GLU A 156 -16.74 0.24 12.42
CA GLU A 156 -17.50 1.37 11.87
C GLU A 156 -18.11 2.26 12.96
N TYR A 157 -18.56 1.71 14.10
CA TYR A 157 -19.10 2.52 15.20
C TYR A 157 -18.04 3.48 15.74
N SER A 158 -16.86 2.94 16.03
CA SER A 158 -15.76 3.75 16.56
C SER A 158 -15.27 4.74 15.52
N TYR A 159 -15.20 4.34 14.24
CA TYR A 159 -14.87 5.25 13.16
C TYR A 159 -15.84 6.44 13.06
N GLN A 160 -17.16 6.20 13.13
CA GLN A 160 -18.15 7.28 13.08
C GLN A 160 -18.08 8.19 14.32
N MET A 161 -17.91 7.62 15.52
CA MET A 161 -17.68 8.43 16.73
C MET A 161 -16.42 9.29 16.61
N GLY A 162 -15.32 8.73 16.11
CA GLY A 162 -14.08 9.46 15.88
C GLY A 162 -14.28 10.61 14.89
N CYS A 163 -15.02 10.39 13.80
CA CYS A 163 -15.35 11.46 12.86
C CYS A 163 -16.20 12.56 13.50
N ILE A 164 -17.20 12.22 14.32
CA ILE A 164 -18.03 13.20 15.02
C ILE A 164 -17.19 14.06 15.97
N LEU A 165 -16.29 13.45 16.74
CA LEU A 165 -15.39 14.17 17.64
C LEU A 165 -14.42 15.06 16.88
N SER A 166 -13.87 14.56 15.77
CA SER A 166 -13.00 15.34 14.89
C SER A 166 -13.73 16.57 14.33
N ASP A 167 -14.98 16.41 13.88
CA ASP A 167 -15.80 17.51 13.35
C ASP A 167 -16.18 18.54 14.43
N ARG A 168 -16.16 18.15 15.71
CA ARG A 168 -16.29 19.05 16.87
C ARG A 168 -14.98 19.68 17.33
N GLY A 169 -13.86 19.31 16.73
CA GLY A 169 -12.52 19.80 17.09
C GLY A 169 -11.86 19.06 18.27
N ASP A 170 -12.45 17.97 18.76
CA ASP A 170 -11.82 17.10 19.75
C ASP A 170 -10.90 16.09 19.06
N THR A 171 -9.68 16.54 18.75
CA THR A 171 -8.69 15.72 18.04
C THR A 171 -8.23 14.51 18.84
N TYR A 172 -8.04 14.64 20.16
CA TYR A 172 -7.55 13.53 20.98
C TYR A 172 -8.61 12.45 21.16
N GLY A 173 -9.86 12.84 21.43
CA GLY A 173 -10.97 11.91 21.47
C GLY A 173 -11.19 11.22 20.13
N ALA A 174 -11.03 11.94 19.01
CA ALA A 174 -11.12 11.36 17.68
C ALA A 174 -10.05 10.26 17.46
N ILE A 175 -8.79 10.52 17.83
CA ILE A 175 -7.69 9.55 17.72
C ILE A 175 -8.00 8.28 18.50
N GLU A 176 -8.44 8.37 19.76
CA GLU A 176 -8.78 7.20 20.59
C GLU A 176 -9.83 6.31 19.90
N TYR A 177 -10.86 6.94 19.33
CA TYR A 177 -11.90 6.21 18.61
C TYR A 177 -11.42 5.64 17.27
N PHE A 178 -10.53 6.31 16.54
CA PHE A 178 -9.94 5.75 15.34
C PHE A 178 -9.00 4.57 15.64
N GLU A 179 -8.18 4.66 16.70
CA GLU A 179 -7.35 3.54 17.18
C GLU A 179 -8.24 2.34 17.53
N ARG A 180 -9.32 2.57 18.28
CA ARG A 180 -10.28 1.51 18.61
C ARG A 180 -10.94 0.89 17.36
N ALA A 181 -11.19 1.68 16.32
CA ALA A 181 -11.69 1.15 15.05
C ALA A 181 -10.67 0.20 14.38
N VAL A 182 -9.39 0.58 14.39
CA VAL A 182 -8.29 -0.22 13.84
C VAL A 182 -8.00 -1.47 14.70
N ASP A 183 -8.18 -1.40 16.02
CA ASP A 183 -8.05 -2.57 16.90
C ASP A 183 -9.13 -3.63 16.61
N MET A 184 -10.34 -3.20 16.27
CA MET A 184 -11.44 -4.10 15.90
C MET A 184 -11.31 -4.63 14.48
N ASP A 185 -10.88 -3.77 13.54
CA ASP A 185 -10.56 -4.15 12.17
C ASP A 185 -9.23 -3.51 11.74
N PRO A 186 -8.13 -4.27 11.77
CA PRO A 186 -6.80 -3.79 11.39
C PRO A 186 -6.68 -3.32 9.94
N HIS A 187 -7.70 -3.50 9.10
CA HIS A 187 -7.72 -3.06 7.71
C HIS A 187 -8.84 -2.06 7.43
N HIS A 188 -9.39 -1.42 8.47
CA HIS A 188 -10.41 -0.38 8.34
C HIS A 188 -9.83 0.88 7.67
N SER A 189 -9.84 0.90 6.33
CA SER A 189 -9.07 1.85 5.51
C SER A 189 -9.37 3.30 5.83
N GLN A 190 -10.61 3.66 6.13
CA GLN A 190 -10.99 5.03 6.49
C GLN A 190 -10.45 5.46 7.85
N ALA A 191 -10.35 4.54 8.83
CA ALA A 191 -9.83 4.87 10.16
C ALA A 191 -8.30 4.99 10.12
N LEU A 192 -7.65 4.08 9.39
CA LEU A 192 -6.21 4.14 9.11
C LEU A 192 -5.84 5.45 8.38
N PHE A 193 -6.62 5.85 7.38
CA PHE A 193 -6.44 7.14 6.70
C PHE A 193 -6.52 8.33 7.66
N ARG A 194 -7.50 8.35 8.58
CA ARG A 194 -7.65 9.41 9.58
C ARG A 194 -6.48 9.45 10.57
N LEU A 195 -6.04 8.29 11.08
CA LEU A 195 -4.87 8.22 11.95
C LEU A 195 -3.59 8.67 11.23
N ALA A 196 -3.42 8.30 9.96
CA ALA A 196 -2.29 8.73 9.15
C ALA A 196 -2.29 10.25 8.93
N GLU A 197 -3.45 10.84 8.64
CA GLU A 197 -3.63 12.29 8.51
C GLU A 197 -3.26 13.03 9.81
N GLN A 198 -3.69 12.51 10.96
CA GLN A 198 -3.29 13.08 12.26
C GLN A 198 -1.79 12.94 12.49
N ASN A 199 -1.20 11.78 12.24
CA ASN A 199 0.24 11.58 12.41
C ASN A 199 1.06 12.51 11.50
N ALA A 200 0.67 12.67 10.24
CA ALA A 200 1.34 13.59 9.31
C ALA A 200 1.24 15.04 9.81
N LEU A 201 0.07 15.47 10.29
CA LEU A 201 -0.14 16.82 10.80
C LEU A 201 0.75 17.15 12.01
N TYR A 202 1.05 16.16 12.85
CA TYR A 202 1.94 16.31 14.00
C TYR A 202 3.41 15.98 13.70
N GLY A 203 3.78 15.78 12.43
CA GLY A 203 5.16 15.51 11.99
C GLY A 203 5.66 14.08 12.25
N ASN A 204 4.76 13.15 12.59
CA ASN A 204 5.06 11.73 12.75
C ASN A 204 5.04 10.99 11.40
N ASP A 205 5.77 11.51 10.42
CA ASP A 205 5.68 11.09 9.01
C ASP A 205 5.95 9.60 8.79
N THR A 206 6.83 8.99 9.59
CA THR A 206 7.14 7.56 9.47
C THR A 206 5.93 6.71 9.80
N GLU A 207 5.22 7.07 10.86
CA GLU A 207 4.00 6.36 11.26
C GLU A 207 2.85 6.69 10.31
N ALA A 208 2.77 7.93 9.82
CA ALA A 208 1.80 8.32 8.79
C ALA A 208 1.95 7.50 7.50
N ILE A 209 3.18 7.33 7.00
CA ILE A 209 3.48 6.48 5.84
C ILE A 209 3.03 5.04 6.11
N ARG A 210 3.40 4.45 7.26
CA ARG A 210 3.01 3.09 7.64
C ARG A 210 1.49 2.91 7.65
N LEU A 211 0.77 3.87 8.22
CA LEU A 211 -0.70 3.86 8.30
C LEU A 211 -1.35 4.06 6.92
N TYR A 212 -0.81 4.93 6.06
CA TYR A 212 -1.29 5.08 4.68
C TYR A 212 -1.04 3.82 3.85
N GLU A 213 0.14 3.20 3.94
CA GLU A 213 0.44 1.93 3.30
C GLU A 213 -0.53 0.83 3.79
N GLN A 214 -0.81 0.78 5.09
CA GLN A 214 -1.78 -0.16 5.66
C GLN A 214 -3.19 0.12 5.15
N ALA A 215 -3.62 1.38 5.07
CA ALA A 215 -4.92 1.78 4.53
C ALA A 215 -5.09 1.39 3.06
N LEU A 216 -3.98 1.38 2.30
CA LEU A 216 -3.93 0.99 0.91
C LEU A 216 -3.68 -0.52 0.72
N SER A 217 -3.27 -1.25 1.76
CA SER A 217 -2.97 -2.69 1.65
C SER A 217 -4.17 -3.54 1.18
N ARG A 218 -5.41 -3.06 1.44
CA ARG A 218 -6.65 -3.71 1.05
C ARG A 218 -7.71 -2.70 0.58
N PRO A 219 -8.54 -3.06 -0.40
CA PRO A 219 -9.70 -2.27 -0.77
C PRO A 219 -10.75 -2.14 0.33
N PRO A 220 -11.51 -1.03 0.36
CA PRO A 220 -11.53 0.04 -0.65
C PRO A 220 -10.33 1.00 -0.54
N TYR A 221 -9.71 1.29 -1.69
CA TYR A 221 -8.55 2.17 -1.79
C TYR A 221 -8.96 3.65 -1.70
N HIS A 222 -8.45 4.37 -0.72
CA HIS A 222 -8.75 5.78 -0.54
C HIS A 222 -7.81 6.63 -1.41
N LEU A 223 -8.32 7.29 -2.46
CA LEU A 223 -7.47 8.12 -3.35
C LEU A 223 -6.70 9.19 -2.57
N SER A 224 -7.34 9.85 -1.60
CA SER A 224 -6.64 10.84 -0.75
C SER A 224 -5.51 10.23 0.09
N ALA A 225 -5.61 8.97 0.51
CA ALA A 225 -4.50 8.30 1.20
C ALA A 225 -3.30 8.13 0.27
N MET A 226 -3.55 7.77 -0.99
CA MET A 226 -2.51 7.61 -2.00
C MET A 226 -1.87 8.95 -2.39
N LEU A 227 -2.66 10.02 -2.44
CA LEU A 227 -2.16 11.36 -2.71
C LEU A 227 -1.26 11.83 -1.57
N ASN A 228 -1.73 11.73 -0.31
CA ASN A 228 -0.96 12.14 0.86
C ASN A 228 0.29 11.29 1.07
N LEU A 229 0.22 9.99 0.80
CA LEU A 229 1.40 9.11 0.80
C LEU A 229 2.42 9.54 -0.26
N GLY A 230 1.96 9.88 -1.47
CA GLY A 230 2.82 10.41 -2.53
C GLY A 230 3.54 11.69 -2.10
N LEU A 231 2.82 12.61 -1.44
CA LEU A 231 3.40 13.84 -0.89
C LEU A 231 4.43 13.58 0.21
N LEU A 232 4.14 12.68 1.15
CA LEU A 232 5.10 12.32 2.18
C LEU A 232 6.37 11.66 1.61
N TYR A 233 6.25 10.90 0.51
CA TYR A 233 7.43 10.40 -0.19
C TYR A 233 8.21 11.51 -0.91
N GLU A 234 7.51 12.46 -1.52
CA GLU A 234 8.12 13.63 -2.18
C GLU A 234 8.87 14.51 -1.17
N ASP A 235 8.25 14.83 -0.03
CA ASP A 235 8.84 15.60 1.07
C ASP A 235 10.10 14.92 1.63
N ARG A 236 10.17 13.58 1.55
CA ARG A 236 11.34 12.78 1.93
C ARG A 236 12.34 12.54 0.80
N GLY A 237 12.12 13.12 -0.38
CA GLY A 237 12.99 12.96 -1.55
C GLY A 237 12.88 11.61 -2.27
N ASN A 238 11.94 10.73 -1.88
CA ASN A 238 11.65 9.49 -2.60
C ASN A 238 10.73 9.75 -3.80
N TYR A 239 11.26 10.47 -4.78
CA TYR A 239 10.53 10.85 -5.99
C TYR A 239 10.04 9.63 -6.80
N ALA A 240 10.74 8.50 -6.73
CA ALA A 240 10.33 7.26 -7.41
C ALA A 240 9.02 6.69 -6.81
N ALA A 241 8.91 6.63 -5.49
CA ALA A 241 7.70 6.18 -4.81
C ALA A 241 6.57 7.20 -4.95
N ALA A 242 6.87 8.50 -4.85
CA ALA A 242 5.90 9.58 -5.07
C ALA A 242 5.30 9.53 -6.49
N ALA A 243 6.15 9.42 -7.52
CA ALA A 243 5.72 9.28 -8.91
C ALA A 243 4.88 8.01 -9.12
N PHE A 244 5.18 6.92 -8.42
CA PHE A 244 4.35 5.73 -8.47
C PHE A 244 2.94 5.99 -7.92
N CYS A 245 2.82 6.64 -6.75
CA CYS A 245 1.53 7.03 -6.17
C CYS A 245 0.73 7.91 -7.13
N PHE A 246 1.33 8.97 -7.68
CA PHE A 246 0.62 9.89 -8.58
C PHE A 246 0.25 9.25 -9.91
N ARG A 247 1.11 8.40 -10.52
CA ARG A 247 0.76 7.64 -11.73
C ARG A 247 -0.44 6.73 -11.52
N ARG A 248 -0.57 6.09 -10.35
CA ARG A 248 -1.75 5.26 -10.05
C ARG A 248 -3.02 6.08 -9.92
N ILE A 249 -2.95 7.26 -9.32
CA ILE A 249 -4.08 8.20 -9.30
C ILE A 249 -4.47 8.58 -10.74
N LEU A 250 -3.50 8.94 -11.58
CA LEU A 250 -3.74 9.32 -12.98
C LEU A 250 -4.21 8.16 -13.87
N ALA A 251 -3.87 6.91 -13.52
CA ALA A 251 -4.42 5.74 -14.20
C ALA A 251 -5.91 5.52 -13.91
N PHE A 252 -6.39 5.94 -12.73
CA PHE A 252 -7.81 5.88 -12.37
C PHE A 252 -8.58 7.12 -12.82
N ASP A 253 -8.03 8.30 -12.55
CA ASP A 253 -8.55 9.60 -12.97
C ASP A 253 -7.45 10.37 -13.73
N PRO A 254 -7.39 10.23 -15.07
CA PRO A 254 -6.44 10.96 -15.91
C PRO A 254 -6.56 12.48 -15.80
N ASN A 255 -7.68 12.99 -15.29
CA ASN A 255 -7.97 14.41 -15.12
C ASN A 255 -7.72 14.95 -13.71
N HIS A 256 -7.18 14.13 -12.81
CA HIS A 256 -6.91 14.54 -11.44
C HIS A 256 -5.84 15.65 -11.37
N VAL A 257 -6.29 16.89 -11.12
CA VAL A 257 -5.47 18.11 -11.22
C VAL A 257 -4.22 18.07 -10.36
N ARG A 258 -4.35 17.72 -9.06
CA ARG A 258 -3.24 17.73 -8.10
C ARG A 258 -2.16 16.70 -8.45
N ALA A 259 -2.56 15.44 -8.64
CA ALA A 259 -1.65 14.36 -9.07
C ALA A 259 -0.89 14.69 -10.37
N ARG A 260 -1.53 15.37 -11.33
CA ARG A 260 -0.84 15.82 -12.56
C ARG A 260 0.17 16.93 -12.27
N MET A 261 -0.16 17.87 -11.39
CA MET A 261 0.75 18.93 -10.96
C MET A 261 1.98 18.33 -10.28
N TYR A 262 1.79 17.50 -9.25
CA TYR A 262 2.91 16.86 -8.55
C TYR A 262 3.75 15.94 -9.44
N MET A 263 3.12 15.25 -10.41
CA MET A 263 3.88 14.47 -11.38
C MET A 263 4.80 15.35 -12.24
N LYS A 264 4.33 16.52 -12.68
CA LYS A 264 5.17 17.48 -13.43
C LYS A 264 6.29 18.05 -12.56
N ASP A 265 6.02 18.33 -11.30
CA ASP A 265 7.02 18.85 -10.36
C ASP A 265 8.12 17.80 -10.14
N ILE A 266 7.76 16.52 -10.00
CA ILE A 266 8.71 15.41 -9.94
C ILE A 266 9.49 15.27 -11.26
N GLU A 267 8.83 15.31 -12.42
CA GLU A 267 9.48 15.22 -13.73
C GLU A 267 10.49 16.37 -13.93
N ALA A 268 10.12 17.60 -13.54
CA ALA A 268 11.01 18.75 -13.59
C ALA A 268 12.19 18.63 -12.61
N THR A 269 11.96 18.03 -11.44
CA THR A 269 13.01 17.76 -10.44
C THR A 269 13.95 16.65 -10.93
N GLN A 270 13.43 15.62 -11.60
CA GLN A 270 14.23 14.58 -12.26
C GLN A 270 14.99 15.14 -13.47
N GLU A 271 14.43 16.10 -14.21
CA GLU A 271 15.14 16.83 -15.27
C GLU A 271 16.31 17.68 -14.72
N MET A 272 16.21 18.23 -13.51
CA MET A 272 17.34 18.87 -12.81
C MET A 272 18.36 17.89 -12.25
N TYR A 273 17.95 16.66 -11.93
CA TYR A 273 18.79 15.55 -11.44
C TYR A 273 19.09 14.51 -12.54
N TYR A 274 19.15 14.91 -13.82
CA TYR A 274 19.99 14.17 -14.76
C TYR A 274 21.44 14.40 -14.35
N ASP A 275 21.89 13.60 -13.39
CA ASP A 275 23.30 13.29 -13.30
C ASP A 275 23.65 12.59 -14.62
N ASP A 276 24.21 13.38 -15.54
CA ASP A 276 24.72 12.92 -16.83
C ASP A 276 25.52 11.62 -16.66
N ASP A 277 26.18 11.43 -15.51
CA ASP A 277 26.94 10.23 -15.20
C ASP A 277 26.08 9.00 -14.91
N MET A 278 24.91 9.13 -14.28
CA MET A 278 24.01 8.00 -14.00
C MET A 278 23.31 7.54 -15.28
N ALA A 279 22.82 8.46 -16.10
CA ALA A 279 22.23 8.15 -17.40
C ALA A 279 23.27 7.57 -18.38
N ARG A 280 24.50 8.10 -18.39
CA ARG A 280 25.63 7.52 -19.15
C ARG A 280 25.99 6.14 -18.64
N ASN A 281 25.99 5.91 -17.33
CA ASN A 281 26.30 4.60 -16.75
C ASN A 281 25.19 3.57 -17.04
N GLU A 282 23.92 3.97 -16.97
CA GLU A 282 22.78 3.10 -17.31
C GLU A 282 22.77 2.75 -18.79
N ALA A 283 22.98 3.74 -19.68
CA ALA A 283 23.12 3.51 -21.11
C ALA A 283 24.33 2.61 -21.44
N ARG A 284 25.46 2.82 -20.77
CA ARG A 284 26.67 1.99 -20.92
C ARG A 284 26.43 0.56 -20.44
N MET A 285 25.72 0.38 -19.32
CA MET A 285 25.37 -0.93 -18.79
C MET A 285 24.36 -1.66 -19.68
N ALA A 286 23.31 -0.97 -20.15
CA ALA A 286 22.33 -1.51 -21.09
C ALA A 286 23.00 -1.94 -22.40
N GLN A 287 23.93 -1.12 -22.92
CA GLN A 287 24.72 -1.47 -24.09
C GLN A 287 25.57 -2.72 -23.83
N LEU A 288 26.26 -2.80 -22.68
CA LEU A 288 27.05 -3.97 -22.31
C LEU A 288 26.21 -5.25 -22.20
N LEU A 289 25.06 -5.20 -21.55
CA LEU A 289 24.16 -6.36 -21.38
C LEU A 289 23.54 -6.83 -22.70
N SER A 290 23.36 -5.92 -23.66
CA SER A 290 22.87 -6.26 -25.01
C SER A 290 23.94 -6.85 -25.93
N ARG A 291 25.23 -6.85 -25.53
CA ARG A 291 26.31 -7.39 -26.36
C ARG A 291 26.14 -8.91 -26.52
N PRO A 292 26.13 -9.41 -27.77
CA PRO A 292 26.10 -10.84 -28.05
C PRO A 292 27.27 -11.58 -27.41
N VAL A 293 27.02 -12.77 -26.84
CA VAL A 293 28.10 -13.64 -26.32
C VAL A 293 29.06 -14.09 -27.44
N THR A 294 28.63 -14.00 -28.70
CA THR A 294 29.45 -14.28 -29.89
C THR A 294 30.54 -13.24 -30.14
N ASP A 295 30.40 -12.04 -29.59
CA ASP A 295 31.37 -10.95 -29.74
C ASP A 295 32.62 -11.13 -28.86
N PHE A 296 32.61 -12.17 -28.02
CA PHE A 296 33.68 -12.46 -27.07
C PHE A 296 34.42 -13.74 -27.44
N GLU A 297 35.70 -13.79 -27.07
CA GLU A 297 36.57 -14.95 -27.29
C GLU A 297 36.18 -16.09 -26.36
N LEU A 298 35.28 -16.93 -26.85
CA LEU A 298 34.84 -18.16 -26.18
C LEU A 298 35.27 -19.38 -26.99
N SER A 299 35.57 -20.48 -26.31
CA SER A 299 35.81 -21.78 -26.93
C SER A 299 34.60 -22.20 -27.78
N VAL A 300 34.86 -22.95 -28.86
CA VAL A 300 33.80 -23.48 -29.75
C VAL A 300 32.78 -24.30 -28.95
N ARG A 301 33.25 -25.00 -27.90
CA ARG A 301 32.40 -25.75 -26.98
C ARG A 301 31.45 -24.83 -26.20
N SER A 302 31.97 -23.80 -25.53
CA SER A 302 31.16 -22.90 -24.72
C SER A 302 30.15 -22.13 -25.58
N ARG A 303 30.53 -21.67 -26.78
CA ARG A 303 29.60 -21.01 -27.72
C ARG A 303 28.45 -21.91 -28.16
N ASN A 304 28.75 -23.15 -28.57
CA ASN A 304 27.73 -24.09 -29.00
C ASN A 304 26.79 -24.47 -27.85
N CYS A 305 27.31 -24.54 -26.61
CA CYS A 305 26.48 -24.83 -25.44
C CYS A 305 25.57 -23.65 -25.08
N LEU A 306 26.06 -22.41 -25.06
CA LEU A 306 25.24 -21.22 -24.81
C LEU A 306 24.11 -21.09 -25.84
N ALA A 307 24.43 -21.25 -27.13
CA ALA A 307 23.44 -21.22 -28.20
C ALA A 307 22.38 -22.32 -28.04
N SER A 308 22.75 -23.52 -27.57
CA SER A 308 21.80 -24.61 -27.31
C SER A 308 20.88 -24.35 -26.10
N MET A 309 21.28 -23.43 -25.21
CA MET A 309 20.51 -23.00 -24.03
C MET A 309 19.74 -21.70 -24.27
N ASP A 310 19.67 -21.23 -25.52
CA ASP A 310 19.04 -19.95 -25.90
C ASP A 310 19.66 -18.73 -25.19
N ILE A 311 20.95 -18.81 -24.86
CA ILE A 311 21.72 -17.72 -24.23
C ILE A 311 22.51 -17.00 -25.32
N HIS A 312 22.09 -15.77 -25.64
CA HIS A 312 22.64 -15.01 -26.76
C HIS A 312 23.41 -13.77 -26.34
N THR A 313 23.16 -13.23 -25.14
CA THR A 313 23.76 -11.97 -24.67
C THR A 313 24.39 -12.09 -23.27
N LEU A 314 25.24 -11.14 -22.91
CA LEU A 314 25.73 -11.03 -21.52
C LEU A 314 24.56 -10.84 -20.52
N GLY A 315 23.49 -10.15 -20.95
CA GLY A 315 22.26 -10.01 -20.16
C GLY A 315 21.58 -11.33 -19.85
N ASP A 316 21.57 -12.28 -20.78
CA ASP A 316 21.03 -13.63 -20.57
C ASP A 316 21.83 -14.41 -19.52
N LEU A 317 23.16 -14.28 -19.55
CA LEU A 317 24.07 -14.87 -18.54
C LEU A 317 23.85 -14.31 -17.13
N THR A 318 23.39 -13.07 -16.99
CA THR A 318 23.01 -12.52 -15.67
C THR A 318 21.73 -13.14 -15.10
N ARG A 319 20.92 -13.80 -15.93
CA ARG A 319 19.58 -14.31 -15.56
C ARG A 319 19.51 -15.83 -15.41
N VAL A 320 20.59 -16.55 -15.67
CA VAL A 320 20.72 -18.00 -15.50
C VAL A 320 21.61 -18.32 -14.31
N SER A 321 21.36 -19.43 -13.62
CA SER A 321 22.26 -19.87 -12.55
C SER A 321 23.43 -20.68 -13.08
N GLU A 322 24.55 -20.68 -12.35
CA GLU A 322 25.67 -21.58 -12.66
C GLU A 322 25.24 -23.05 -12.64
N SER A 323 24.24 -23.40 -11.82
CA SER A 323 23.65 -24.74 -11.78
C SER A 323 22.90 -25.08 -13.06
N ASP A 324 22.14 -24.14 -13.63
CA ASP A 324 21.41 -24.34 -14.89
C ASP A 324 22.38 -24.54 -16.06
N LEU A 325 23.48 -23.78 -16.09
CA LEU A 325 24.54 -23.93 -17.09
C LEU A 325 25.18 -25.32 -17.02
N LEU A 326 25.49 -25.82 -15.82
CA LEU A 326 26.07 -27.15 -15.60
C LEU A 326 25.13 -28.31 -15.97
N GLN A 327 23.82 -28.08 -16.01
CA GLN A 327 22.84 -29.07 -16.48
C GLN A 327 22.76 -29.15 -18.01
N GLY A 328 23.37 -28.19 -18.72
CA GLY A 328 23.39 -28.14 -20.17
C GLY A 328 24.15 -29.30 -20.83
N LYS A 329 23.57 -29.84 -21.90
CA LYS A 329 24.16 -30.96 -22.64
C LYS A 329 25.54 -30.58 -23.19
N ASN A 330 26.58 -31.32 -22.77
CA ASN A 330 27.99 -31.10 -23.12
C ASN A 330 28.65 -29.84 -22.51
N PHE A 331 27.97 -29.13 -21.60
CA PHE A 331 28.57 -28.08 -20.78
C PHE A 331 29.33 -28.71 -19.60
N GLY A 332 30.44 -28.13 -19.18
CA GLY A 332 31.27 -28.69 -18.09
C GLY A 332 32.05 -27.62 -17.36
N GLU A 333 32.72 -28.00 -16.27
CA GLU A 333 33.41 -27.09 -15.36
C GLU A 333 34.40 -26.14 -16.06
N THR A 334 35.14 -26.61 -17.07
CA THR A 334 36.06 -25.75 -17.84
C THR A 334 35.32 -24.66 -18.62
N SER A 335 34.13 -24.95 -19.15
CA SER A 335 33.27 -23.95 -19.80
C SER A 335 32.63 -23.00 -18.79
N LEU A 336 32.29 -23.48 -17.58
CA LEU A 336 31.77 -22.62 -16.53
C LEU A 336 32.80 -21.60 -16.05
N VAL A 337 34.07 -22.02 -15.87
CA VAL A 337 35.17 -21.12 -15.52
C VAL A 337 35.38 -20.07 -16.60
N GLU A 338 35.37 -20.48 -17.87
CA GLU A 338 35.48 -19.55 -19.02
C GLU A 338 34.36 -18.50 -19.05
N ILE A 339 33.12 -18.90 -18.74
CA ILE A 339 31.97 -17.98 -18.64
C ILE A 339 32.07 -17.07 -17.41
N ARG A 340 32.56 -17.58 -16.28
CA ARG A 340 32.77 -16.78 -15.07
C ARG A 340 33.83 -15.71 -15.29
N ASP A 341 34.94 -16.07 -15.94
CA ASP A 341 36.02 -15.16 -16.27
C ASP A 341 35.55 -14.08 -17.25
N LEU A 342 34.77 -14.45 -18.28
CA LEU A 342 34.15 -13.50 -19.21
C LEU A 342 33.26 -12.48 -18.48
N MET A 343 32.38 -12.96 -17.60
CA MET A 343 31.46 -12.10 -16.83
C MET A 343 32.25 -11.18 -15.89
N GLN A 344 33.25 -11.72 -15.19
CA GLN A 344 34.07 -10.97 -14.24
C GLN A 344 34.92 -9.89 -14.93
N GLN A 345 35.45 -10.13 -16.12
CA GLN A 345 36.16 -9.13 -16.93
C GLN A 345 35.30 -7.91 -17.27
N HIS A 346 33.98 -8.08 -17.28
CA HIS A 346 33.00 -7.03 -17.55
C HIS A 346 32.29 -6.52 -16.29
N GLY A 347 32.78 -6.91 -15.10
CA GLY A 347 32.19 -6.50 -13.81
C GLY A 347 30.84 -7.13 -13.52
N LEU A 348 30.48 -8.22 -14.20
CA LEU A 348 29.23 -8.95 -14.05
C LEU A 348 29.46 -10.28 -13.33
N LYS A 349 28.40 -10.85 -12.76
CA LYS A 349 28.35 -12.22 -12.23
C LYS A 349 27.22 -12.99 -12.89
N VAL A 350 27.46 -14.28 -13.14
CA VAL A 350 26.42 -15.21 -13.60
C VAL A 350 25.31 -15.24 -12.55
N GLY A 351 24.07 -15.08 -12.99
CA GLY A 351 22.93 -15.13 -12.09
C GLY A 351 22.75 -13.92 -11.17
N GLN A 352 23.49 -12.82 -11.34
CA GLN A 352 23.31 -11.61 -10.50
C GLN A 352 21.91 -10.99 -10.59
N ASN A 353 21.18 -11.29 -11.66
CA ASN A 353 19.79 -10.89 -11.91
C ASN A 353 18.84 -12.09 -11.89
N LEU A 354 19.21 -13.19 -11.22
CA LEU A 354 18.29 -14.28 -10.89
C LEU A 354 17.19 -13.73 -9.99
N GLN A 355 16.08 -13.33 -10.58
CA GLN A 355 14.87 -13.14 -9.81
C GLN A 355 14.43 -14.53 -9.31
N PRO A 356 14.16 -14.70 -8.00
CA PRO A 356 13.43 -15.88 -7.55
C PRO A 356 12.03 -15.83 -8.19
N SER A 357 11.87 -16.56 -9.29
CA SER A 357 10.57 -16.76 -9.91
C SER A 357 9.73 -17.63 -8.96
N LYS A 358 8.52 -17.16 -8.66
CA LYS A 358 7.46 -17.81 -7.85
C LYS A 358 7.62 -17.73 -6.32
N ALA A 359 7.43 -16.54 -5.77
CA ALA A 359 6.59 -16.34 -4.57
C ALA A 359 6.22 -14.86 -4.45
N ARG A 360 4.98 -14.56 -4.82
CA ARG A 360 4.30 -13.30 -4.49
C ARG A 360 4.19 -13.24 -2.97
N ASP A 361 4.69 -12.18 -2.34
CA ASP A 361 4.10 -11.70 -1.10
C ASP A 361 3.57 -10.29 -1.31
N ALA A 362 2.28 -10.17 -1.02
CA ALA A 362 1.38 -9.08 -1.30
C ALA A 362 1.81 -7.75 -0.65
N THR A 363 2.50 -6.91 -1.40
CA THR A 363 2.51 -5.45 -1.20
C THR A 363 1.96 -4.79 -2.47
N TRP A 364 0.84 -4.06 -2.34
CA TRP A 364 0.27 -3.08 -3.28
C TRP A 364 0.32 -3.34 -4.83
N ALA A 365 0.54 -4.57 -5.29
CA ALA A 365 0.45 -5.02 -6.68
C ALA A 365 1.38 -4.30 -7.70
N GLY A 366 2.71 -4.45 -7.54
CA GLY A 366 3.67 -4.24 -8.65
C GLY A 366 4.75 -3.17 -8.46
N MET A 367 4.88 -2.57 -7.28
CA MET A 367 6.06 -1.75 -6.97
C MET A 367 7.30 -2.64 -6.78
N PRO A 368 8.48 -2.25 -7.30
CA PRO A 368 9.71 -2.95 -6.94
C PRO A 368 9.95 -2.77 -5.44
N ALA A 369 10.48 -3.80 -4.77
CA ALA A 369 10.78 -3.73 -3.34
C ALA A 369 11.69 -2.53 -2.98
N SER A 370 12.47 -2.02 -3.94
CA SER A 370 13.27 -0.81 -3.82
C SER A 370 12.47 0.48 -3.61
N ALA A 371 11.21 0.55 -4.04
CA ALA A 371 10.35 1.71 -3.82
C ALA A 371 9.84 1.80 -2.38
N PHE A 372 9.80 0.67 -1.67
CA PHE A 372 9.51 0.56 -0.23
C PHE A 372 10.77 0.36 0.61
N ALA A 373 11.95 0.43 0.00
CA ALA A 373 13.17 0.49 0.81
C ALA A 373 12.98 1.70 1.73
N PRO A 374 13.08 1.53 3.06
CA PRO A 374 13.17 2.71 3.91
C PRO A 374 14.27 3.56 3.28
N ILE A 375 14.00 4.85 3.09
CA ILE A 375 15.10 5.80 3.04
C ILE A 375 15.73 5.64 4.42
N GLY A 376 16.65 4.68 4.54
CA GLY A 376 17.68 4.78 5.54
C GLY A 376 18.25 6.16 5.28
N ASN A 377 18.37 6.97 6.34
CA ASN A 377 19.30 8.10 6.33
C ASN A 377 20.46 7.73 5.43
N ASP A 378 20.79 8.57 4.46
CA ASP A 378 21.90 8.36 3.51
C ASP A 378 23.21 8.21 4.28
N LEU A 379 23.37 7.04 4.86
CA LEU A 379 24.51 6.56 5.58
C LEU A 379 25.30 5.87 4.48
N SER A 380 26.47 6.41 4.20
CA SER A 380 27.50 5.77 3.39
C SER A 380 27.66 4.29 3.82
N PRO A 381 28.23 3.41 2.98
CA PRO A 381 28.48 2.01 3.35
C PRO A 381 29.25 1.86 4.68
N GLN A 382 30.04 2.87 5.05
CA GLN A 382 30.76 2.93 6.33
C GLN A 382 29.82 3.25 7.50
N GLU A 383 28.88 4.16 7.32
CA GLU A 383 27.88 4.53 8.31
C GLU A 383 26.81 3.45 8.48
N GLN A 384 26.42 2.74 7.40
CA GLN A 384 25.58 1.54 7.50
C GLN A 384 26.26 0.44 8.32
N ALA A 385 27.55 0.20 8.06
CA ALA A 385 28.34 -0.74 8.84
C ALA A 385 28.48 -0.31 10.31
N LEU A 386 28.48 0.99 10.59
CA LEU A 386 28.49 1.54 11.95
C LEU A 386 27.14 1.34 12.64
N HIS A 387 26.03 1.61 11.97
CA HIS A 387 24.68 1.46 12.51
C HIS A 387 24.29 0.00 12.75
N SER A 388 24.81 -0.94 11.94
CA SER A 388 24.63 -2.38 12.15
C SER A 388 25.48 -2.96 13.29
N ARG A 389 26.37 -2.19 13.92
CA ARG A 389 27.15 -2.69 15.07
C ARG A 389 26.26 -2.92 16.28
N PRO A 390 26.52 -3.98 17.06
CA PRO A 390 25.75 -4.25 18.25
C PRO A 390 26.07 -3.24 19.37
N VAL A 391 25.07 -2.87 20.16
CA VAL A 391 25.24 -1.96 21.31
C VAL A 391 26.20 -2.54 22.37
N SER A 392 26.44 -3.85 22.35
CA SER A 392 27.44 -4.50 23.21
C SER A 392 28.86 -3.95 23.01
N ASP A 393 29.16 -3.38 21.85
CA ASP A 393 30.49 -2.88 21.51
C ASP A 393 30.83 -1.57 22.23
N LEU A 394 29.82 -0.85 22.75
CA LEU A 394 29.97 0.40 23.51
C LEU A 394 30.47 0.20 24.96
N ASN A 395 30.85 -1.03 25.35
CA ASN A 395 31.39 -1.37 26.69
C ASN A 395 30.62 -0.76 27.89
N LEU A 396 29.30 -0.60 27.74
CA LEU A 396 28.46 0.10 28.70
C LEU A 396 28.41 -0.60 30.07
N SER A 397 28.18 0.20 31.12
CA SER A 397 27.91 -0.27 32.47
C SER A 397 26.76 -1.27 32.51
N VAL A 398 26.74 -2.14 33.53
CA VAL A 398 25.70 -3.15 33.73
C VAL A 398 24.30 -2.54 33.78
N ARG A 399 24.17 -1.29 34.28
CA ARG A 399 22.91 -0.56 34.35
C ARG A 399 22.44 -0.12 32.96
N ALA A 400 23.31 0.53 32.18
CA ALA A 400 23.00 0.95 30.82
C ALA A 400 22.70 -0.25 29.91
N ARG A 401 23.46 -1.34 30.00
CA ARG A 401 23.24 -2.58 29.23
C ARG A 401 21.90 -3.26 29.55
N LYS A 402 21.50 -3.31 30.82
CA LYS A 402 20.19 -3.83 31.23
C LYS A 402 19.03 -2.96 30.71
N CYS A 403 19.26 -1.66 30.53
CA CYS A 403 18.27 -0.77 29.91
C CYS A 403 18.13 -1.06 28.41
N MET A 404 19.24 -1.16 27.67
CA MET A 404 19.23 -1.51 26.25
C MET A 404 18.48 -2.81 26.00
N ALA A 405 18.74 -3.84 26.82
CA ALA A 405 18.04 -5.12 26.73
C ALA A 405 16.52 -5.02 27.00
N ARG A 406 16.08 -4.13 27.90
CA ARG A 406 14.64 -3.91 28.19
C ARG A 406 13.93 -3.16 27.09
N LEU A 407 14.62 -2.20 26.48
CA LEU A 407 14.12 -1.41 25.35
C LEU A 407 14.26 -2.15 24.02
N GLN A 408 14.77 -3.39 24.05
CA GLN A 408 15.05 -4.21 22.86
C GLN A 408 15.96 -3.51 21.84
N ILE A 409 16.89 -2.68 22.34
CA ILE A 409 17.89 -1.99 21.52
C ILE A 409 19.12 -2.91 21.40
N GLY A 410 19.27 -3.53 20.24
CA GLY A 410 20.34 -4.43 19.89
C GLY A 410 21.46 -3.78 19.07
N THR A 411 21.16 -2.72 18.30
CA THR A 411 22.12 -2.08 17.39
C THR A 411 22.34 -0.59 17.68
N LEU A 412 23.49 -0.06 17.23
CA LEU A 412 23.77 1.38 17.32
C LEU A 412 22.74 2.21 16.55
N GLY A 413 22.24 1.70 15.42
CA GLY A 413 21.20 2.35 14.64
C GLY A 413 19.88 2.52 15.40
N GLU A 414 19.47 1.50 16.16
CA GLU A 414 18.28 1.59 17.02
C GLU A 414 18.48 2.54 18.21
N LEU A 415 19.71 2.65 18.72
CA LEU A 415 20.04 3.52 19.84
C LEU A 415 19.97 5.00 19.46
N VAL A 416 20.53 5.39 18.31
CA VAL A 416 20.56 6.79 17.85
C VAL A 416 19.18 7.31 17.44
N GLN A 417 18.20 6.43 17.20
CA GLN A 417 16.81 6.82 16.95
C GLN A 417 16.04 7.18 18.23
N LYS A 418 16.58 6.91 19.43
CA LYS A 418 15.96 7.27 20.71
C LYS A 418 16.37 8.66 21.14
N SER A 419 15.43 9.37 21.75
CA SER A 419 15.67 10.66 22.42
C SER A 419 16.07 10.46 23.88
N ALA A 420 16.70 11.48 24.46
CA ALA A 420 17.07 11.50 25.88
C ALA A 420 15.86 11.27 26.81
N ASP A 421 14.71 11.85 26.48
CA ASP A 421 13.48 11.74 27.27
C ASP A 421 12.89 10.32 27.24
N GLU A 422 12.92 9.65 26.07
CA GLU A 422 12.50 8.24 25.94
C GLU A 422 13.36 7.30 26.79
N LEU A 423 14.67 7.56 26.86
CA LEU A 423 15.56 6.77 27.71
C LEU A 423 15.31 7.07 29.19
N LEU A 424 15.14 8.34 29.58
CA LEU A 424 14.87 8.77 30.95
C LEU A 424 13.51 8.31 31.49
N ALA A 425 12.52 8.09 30.62
CA ALA A 425 11.24 7.51 30.99
C ALA A 425 11.34 6.03 31.44
N THR A 426 12.48 5.38 31.22
CA THR A 426 12.68 3.96 31.57
C THR A 426 12.96 3.76 33.06
N LYS A 427 12.21 2.86 33.69
CA LYS A 427 12.36 2.54 35.12
C LYS A 427 13.80 2.10 35.46
N ASN A 428 14.41 2.81 36.41
CA ASN A 428 15.80 2.65 36.89
C ASN A 428 16.89 3.07 35.88
N PHE A 429 16.53 3.87 34.87
CA PHE A 429 17.47 4.62 34.05
C PHE A 429 17.57 6.05 34.59
N GLY A 430 18.77 6.64 34.55
CA GLY A 430 18.99 7.96 35.15
C GLY A 430 20.09 8.72 34.42
N VAL A 431 20.23 10.00 34.76
CA VAL A 431 21.10 10.96 34.07
C VAL A 431 22.55 10.50 33.93
N THR A 432 23.09 9.76 34.91
CA THR A 432 24.45 9.20 34.84
C THR A 432 24.63 8.20 33.69
N SER A 433 23.63 7.34 33.45
CA SER A 433 23.66 6.35 32.36
C SER A 433 23.35 6.98 31.01
N LEU A 434 22.55 8.06 30.99
CA LEU A 434 22.36 8.89 29.79
C LEU A 434 23.67 9.56 29.34
N ASN A 435 24.39 10.17 30.28
CA ASN A 435 25.67 10.82 29.99
C ASN A 435 26.75 9.83 29.56
N GLU A 436 26.76 8.62 30.14
CA GLU A 436 27.63 7.51 29.72
C GLU A 436 27.34 7.11 28.26
N ILE A 437 26.07 6.94 27.88
CA ILE A 437 25.66 6.62 26.51
C ILE A 437 26.04 7.75 25.55
N ARG A 438 25.81 9.01 25.91
CA ARG A 438 26.22 10.17 25.09
C ARG A 438 27.73 10.21 24.86
N ALA A 439 28.53 9.97 25.90
CA ALA A 439 29.98 9.94 25.78
C ALA A 439 30.45 8.84 24.83
N GLN A 440 29.90 7.64 24.95
CA GLN A 440 30.23 6.50 24.08
C GLN A 440 29.76 6.71 22.64
N LEU A 441 28.57 7.27 22.41
CA LEU A 441 28.11 7.62 21.07
C LEU A 441 29.01 8.70 20.43
N THR A 442 29.46 9.68 21.21
CA THR A 442 30.36 10.74 20.73
C THR A 442 31.71 10.17 20.27
N GLU A 443 32.27 9.16 20.95
CA GLU A 443 33.50 8.46 20.52
C GLU A 443 33.34 7.78 19.14
N HIS A 444 32.11 7.47 18.75
CA HIS A 444 31.76 6.88 17.46
C HIS A 444 31.19 7.90 16.45
N ASN A 445 31.26 9.21 16.72
CA ASN A 445 30.66 10.28 15.92
C ASN A 445 29.13 10.15 15.74
N LEU A 446 28.44 9.59 16.74
CA LEU A 446 26.99 9.40 16.77
C LEU A 446 26.35 10.28 17.85
N LYS A 447 25.06 10.57 17.70
CA LYS A 447 24.23 11.29 18.68
C LYS A 447 22.86 10.63 18.82
N LEU A 448 22.20 10.89 19.95
CA LEU A 448 20.80 10.51 20.14
C LEU A 448 19.88 11.42 19.30
N ARG A 449 18.64 10.98 19.09
CA ARG A 449 17.63 11.76 18.38
C ARG A 449 17.32 13.02 19.21
N ASN A 450 17.45 14.18 18.57
CA ASN A 450 17.23 15.51 19.15
C ASN A 450 18.31 15.98 20.15
N ASP A 451 19.51 15.39 20.13
CA ASP A 451 20.70 15.79 20.92
C ASP A 451 21.74 16.63 20.17
#